data_AF-A0A1G0K2M5-F1
#
_entry.id   AF-A0A1G0K2M5-F1
#
_cell.length_a   1.000
_cell.length_b   1.000
_cell.length_c   1.000
_cell.angle_alpha   90.00
_cell.angle_beta   90.00
_cell.angle_gamma   90.00
#
_symmetry.space_group_name_H-M   'P 1'
#
loop_
_entity.id
_entity.type
_entity.pdbx_description
1 polymer ?
#
loop_
_entity_poly.entity_id
_entity_poly.type
_entity_poly.pdbx_seq_one_letter_code
_entity_poly.pdbx_strand_id
1 'polypeptide(L)'
;MRIFVLSLLVVVTLPVYAGDYSSRTSFTMVANCMDENGGHTQANLYTCSCRADFIQAGMSAEDYEDAITVERYRDVPADKGAVFRDSKKGQVLYSALKKIRKEAAETCPMVRAVTQTPATKVEH
;
A
#
# COMPACT_ATOMS: atom_id res chain seq x y z
N MET A 1 33.28 -15.35 -47.53
CA MET A 1 32.09 -16.05 -47.03
C MET A 1 31.63 -15.32 -45.77
N ARG A 2 30.60 -14.47 -45.88
CA ARG A 2 30.12 -13.56 -44.83
C ARG A 2 29.20 -14.32 -43.89
N ILE A 3 29.68 -14.66 -42.70
CA ILE A 3 28.87 -15.28 -41.65
C ILE A 3 28.04 -14.16 -41.01
N PHE A 4 26.74 -14.18 -41.27
CA PHE A 4 25.74 -13.28 -40.70
C PHE A 4 25.64 -13.55 -39.19
N VAL A 5 26.27 -12.71 -38.38
CA VAL A 5 26.07 -12.68 -36.93
C VAL A 5 24.72 -12.02 -36.68
N LEU A 6 23.65 -12.82 -36.74
CA LEU A 6 22.32 -12.44 -36.26
C LEU A 6 22.36 -12.40 -34.74
N SER A 7 22.79 -11.25 -34.20
CA SER A 7 22.64 -10.93 -32.77
C SER A 7 21.16 -10.92 -32.42
N LEU A 8 20.74 -11.93 -31.67
CA LEU A 8 19.45 -12.05 -31.00
C LEU A 8 19.37 -10.96 -29.91
N LEU A 9 18.75 -9.82 -30.22
CA LEU A 9 18.31 -8.85 -29.22
C LEU A 9 17.14 -9.47 -28.43
N VAL A 10 17.45 -10.21 -27.37
CA VAL A 10 16.46 -10.63 -26.38
C VAL A 10 16.08 -9.39 -25.58
N VAL A 11 14.94 -8.79 -25.92
CA VAL A 11 14.31 -7.74 -25.11
C VAL A 11 13.77 -8.40 -23.84
N VAL A 12 14.49 -8.24 -22.73
CA VAL A 12 14.03 -8.68 -21.41
C VAL A 12 12.99 -7.67 -20.93
N THR A 13 11.71 -8.04 -21.00
CA THR A 13 10.63 -7.28 -20.36
C THR A 13 10.59 -7.66 -18.88
N LEU A 14 11.13 -6.80 -18.01
CA LEU A 14 10.87 -6.90 -16.58
C LEU A 14 9.40 -6.55 -16.34
N PRO A 15 8.65 -7.30 -15.52
CA PRO A 15 7.33 -6.86 -15.08
C PRO A 15 7.53 -5.61 -14.22
N VAL A 16 7.38 -4.44 -14.84
CA VAL A 16 7.18 -3.19 -14.12
C VAL A 16 5.76 -3.24 -13.60
N TYR A 17 5.60 -3.33 -12.28
CA TYR A 17 4.33 -3.04 -11.63
C TYR A 17 4.13 -1.52 -11.65
N ALA A 18 3.91 -0.95 -12.84
CA ALA A 18 3.18 0.30 -12.94
C ALA A 18 1.74 -0.08 -12.59
N GLY A 19 1.46 -0.23 -11.29
CA GLY A 19 0.18 -0.74 -10.82
C GLY A 19 -0.91 0.21 -11.30
N ASP A 20 -1.87 -0.30 -12.05
CA ASP A 20 -3.05 0.41 -12.53
C ASP A 20 -4.01 0.71 -11.36
N TYR A 21 -3.51 1.36 -10.31
CA TYR A 21 -4.34 1.84 -9.22
C TYR A 21 -5.20 2.96 -9.78
N SER A 22 -6.52 2.74 -9.74
CA SER A 22 -7.46 3.79 -10.06
C SER A 22 -7.30 4.96 -9.07
N SER A 23 -7.58 6.17 -9.51
CA SER A 23 -7.61 7.35 -8.63
C SER A 23 -8.49 7.12 -7.40
N ARG A 24 -9.60 6.39 -7.58
CA ARG A 24 -10.49 5.97 -6.49
C ARG A 24 -9.79 5.03 -5.51
N THR A 25 -9.10 3.99 -5.98
CA THR A 25 -8.41 3.02 -5.12
C THR A 25 -7.30 3.69 -4.31
N SER A 26 -6.47 4.53 -4.95
CA SER A 26 -5.40 5.27 -4.26
C SER A 26 -5.98 6.24 -3.22
N PHE A 27 -7.04 6.98 -3.58
CA PHE A 27 -7.71 7.88 -2.63
C PHE A 27 -8.30 7.12 -1.43
N THR A 28 -9.02 6.02 -1.67
CA THR A 28 -9.62 5.20 -0.61
C THR A 28 -8.57 4.61 0.32
N MET A 29 -7.42 4.19 -0.22
CA MET A 29 -6.30 3.68 0.58
C MET A 29 -5.78 4.75 1.55
N VAL A 30 -5.53 5.97 1.06
CA VAL A 30 -5.06 7.10 1.88
C VAL A 30 -6.12 7.49 2.91
N ALA A 31 -7.38 7.61 2.50
CA ALA A 31 -8.48 8.00 3.39
C ALA A 31 -8.67 7.01 4.55
N ASN A 32 -8.69 5.70 4.27
CA ASN A 32 -8.81 4.67 5.30
C ASN A 32 -7.64 4.73 6.30
N CYS A 33 -6.42 4.92 5.81
CA CYS A 33 -5.25 5.10 6.67
C CYS A 33 -5.39 6.35 7.56
N MET A 34 -5.94 7.46 7.04
CA MET A 34 -6.16 8.67 7.82
C MET A 34 -7.21 8.44 8.92
N ASP A 35 -8.29 7.71 8.61
CA ASP A 35 -9.32 7.34 9.59
C ASP A 35 -8.74 6.46 10.71
N GLU A 36 -7.95 5.45 10.36
CA GLU A 36 -7.24 4.58 11.33
C GLU A 36 -6.28 5.36 12.23
N ASN A 37 -5.76 6.49 11.74
CA ASN A 37 -4.78 7.33 12.41
C ASN A 37 -5.40 8.54 13.14
N GLY A 38 -6.72 8.56 13.35
CA GLY A 38 -7.39 9.58 14.16
C GLY A 38 -7.88 10.80 13.37
N GLY A 39 -8.02 10.69 12.05
CA GLY A 39 -8.78 11.63 11.23
C GLY A 39 -7.97 12.37 10.16
N HIS A 40 -8.63 13.32 9.50
CA HIS A 40 -8.17 13.94 8.25
C HIS A 40 -7.29 15.17 8.49
N THR A 41 -6.13 14.97 9.11
CA THR A 41 -5.14 16.02 9.34
C THR A 41 -4.06 16.04 8.27
N GLN A 42 -3.38 17.18 8.09
CA GLN A 42 -2.26 17.29 7.16
C GLN A 42 -1.11 16.31 7.52
N ALA A 43 -0.87 16.11 8.81
CA ALA A 43 0.13 15.16 9.31
C ALA A 43 -0.20 13.70 8.91
N ASN A 44 -1.47 13.32 9.06
CA ASN A 44 -1.95 12.01 8.64
C ASN A 44 -1.94 11.87 7.12
N LEU A 45 -2.30 12.92 6.38
CA LEU A 45 -2.23 12.91 4.92
C LEU A 45 -0.80 12.62 4.43
N TYR A 46 0.21 13.33 4.94
CA TYR A 46 1.60 13.06 4.56
C TYR A 46 2.04 11.62 4.92
N THR A 47 1.70 11.16 6.12
CA THR A 47 2.06 9.80 6.56
C THR A 47 1.38 8.74 5.69
N CYS A 48 0.09 8.90 5.42
CA CYS A 48 -0.71 7.93 4.70
C CYS A 48 -0.44 7.92 3.20
N SER A 49 -0.10 9.06 2.60
CA SER A 49 0.39 9.11 1.21
C SER A 49 1.70 8.32 1.08
N CYS A 50 2.66 8.53 1.98
CA CYS A 50 3.92 7.77 1.99
C CYS A 50 3.66 6.27 2.10
N ARG A 51 2.76 5.84 3.01
CA ARG A 51 2.42 4.42 3.14
C ARG A 51 1.70 3.85 1.92
N ALA A 52 0.86 4.65 1.26
CA ALA A 52 0.20 4.25 0.03
C ALA A 52 1.20 4.04 -1.12
N ASP A 53 2.27 4.83 -1.19
CA ASP A 53 3.33 4.66 -2.19
C ASP A 53 4.07 3.33 -2.02
N PHE A 54 4.32 2.91 -0.77
CA PHE A 54 4.90 1.58 -0.48
C PHE A 54 4.00 0.44 -0.94
N ILE A 55 2.69 0.54 -0.71
CA ILE A 55 1.73 -0.47 -1.15
C ILE A 55 1.69 -0.54 -2.68
N GLN A 56 1.59 0.62 -3.34
CA GLN A 56 1.52 0.70 -4.80
C GLN A 56 2.81 0.17 -5.47
N ALA A 57 3.97 0.38 -4.85
CA ALA A 57 5.24 -0.17 -5.33
C ALA A 57 5.41 -1.67 -5.01
N GLY A 58 4.80 -2.16 -3.93
CA GLY A 58 5.01 -3.51 -3.41
C GLY A 58 4.06 -4.57 -3.94
N MET A 59 2.89 -4.19 -4.47
CA MET A 59 1.90 -5.13 -5.00
C MET A 59 0.95 -4.52 -6.03
N SER A 60 0.40 -5.36 -6.91
CA SER A 60 -0.58 -4.94 -7.92
C SER A 60 -1.90 -4.48 -7.29
N ALA A 61 -2.67 -3.67 -8.02
CA ALA A 61 -3.98 -3.20 -7.54
C ALA A 61 -4.95 -4.38 -7.29
N GLU A 62 -4.96 -5.38 -8.17
CA GLU A 62 -5.76 -6.60 -8.01
C GLU A 62 -5.36 -7.37 -6.74
N ASP A 63 -4.06 -7.59 -6.53
CA ASP A 63 -3.56 -8.28 -5.33
C ASP A 63 -3.87 -7.50 -4.06
N TYR A 64 -3.82 -6.16 -4.12
CA TYR A 64 -4.19 -5.31 -3.00
C TYR A 64 -5.67 -5.44 -2.67
N GLU A 65 -6.56 -5.39 -3.67
CA GLU A 65 -8.00 -5.53 -3.51
C GLU A 65 -8.38 -6.92 -2.95
N ASP A 66 -7.74 -7.98 -3.44
CA ASP A 66 -7.88 -9.33 -2.90
C ASP A 66 -7.38 -9.40 -1.45
N ALA A 67 -6.22 -8.81 -1.14
CA ALA A 67 -5.63 -8.83 0.20
C ALA A 67 -6.51 -8.11 1.23
N ILE A 68 -7.03 -6.91 0.91
CA ILE A 68 -7.93 -6.18 1.82
C ILE A 68 -9.30 -6.85 1.94
N THR A 69 -9.74 -7.59 0.92
CA THR A 69 -10.95 -8.41 0.99
C THR A 69 -10.75 -9.55 1.99
N VAL A 70 -9.62 -10.25 1.91
CA VAL A 70 -9.27 -11.28 2.88
C VAL A 70 -9.16 -10.69 4.28
N GLU A 71 -8.48 -9.56 4.45
CA GLU A 71 -8.36 -8.86 5.74
C GLU A 71 -9.73 -8.53 6.35
N ARG A 72 -10.67 -8.02 5.54
CA ARG A 72 -12.00 -7.61 6.01
C ARG A 72 -12.88 -8.79 6.42
N TYR A 73 -12.83 -9.89 5.68
CA TYR A 73 -13.80 -10.98 5.83
C TYR A 73 -13.26 -12.20 6.58
N ARG A 74 -11.94 -12.31 6.79
CA ARG A 74 -11.34 -13.44 7.51
C ARG A 74 -11.84 -13.59 8.95
N ASP A 75 -12.24 -12.52 9.62
CA ASP A 75 -12.69 -12.59 11.01
C ASP A 75 -14.22 -12.74 11.15
N VAL A 76 -14.94 -12.87 10.02
CA VAL A 76 -16.37 -13.20 10.03
C VAL A 76 -16.58 -14.61 10.63
N PRO A 77 -17.56 -14.79 11.54
CA PRO A 77 -17.85 -16.10 12.11
C PRO A 77 -18.35 -17.12 11.08
N ALA A 78 -18.21 -18.40 11.43
CA ALA A 78 -18.68 -19.55 10.66
C ALA A 78 -18.08 -19.64 9.24
N ASP A 79 -18.74 -20.42 8.38
CA ASP A 79 -18.26 -20.81 7.05
C ASP A 79 -18.01 -19.60 6.14
N LYS A 80 -18.75 -18.51 6.34
CA LYS A 80 -18.60 -17.27 5.56
C LYS A 80 -17.22 -16.64 5.70
N GLY A 81 -16.61 -16.70 6.89
CA GLY A 81 -15.22 -16.24 7.07
C GLY A 81 -14.19 -17.31 6.78
N ALA A 82 -14.56 -18.59 6.87
CA ALA A 82 -13.66 -19.72 6.59
C ALA A 82 -13.14 -19.68 5.13
N VAL A 83 -13.99 -19.32 4.17
CA VAL A 83 -13.59 -19.15 2.76
C VAL A 83 -12.41 -18.18 2.58
N PHE A 84 -12.34 -17.12 3.39
CA PHE A 84 -11.26 -16.14 3.32
C PHE A 84 -10.06 -16.53 4.20
N ARG A 85 -10.30 -17.07 5.41
CA ARG A 85 -9.22 -17.55 6.30
C ARG A 85 -8.43 -18.70 5.71
N ASP A 86 -9.11 -19.65 5.08
CA ASP A 86 -8.52 -20.94 4.69
C ASP A 86 -8.03 -20.93 3.23
N SER A 87 -8.29 -19.83 2.51
CA SER A 87 -7.77 -19.62 1.15
C SER A 87 -6.24 -19.52 1.16
N LYS A 88 -5.56 -20.46 0.49
CA LYS A 88 -4.10 -20.43 0.32
C LYS A 88 -3.63 -19.14 -0.37
N LYS A 89 -4.27 -18.74 -1.47
CA LYS A 89 -3.97 -17.49 -2.18
C LYS A 89 -4.18 -16.30 -1.24
N GLY A 90 -5.31 -16.29 -0.53
CA GLY A 90 -5.66 -15.21 0.38
C GLY A 90 -4.65 -15.02 1.51
N GLN A 91 -4.17 -16.11 2.11
CA GLN A 91 -3.13 -16.06 3.15
C GLN A 91 -1.81 -15.49 2.63
N VAL A 92 -1.40 -15.84 1.40
CA VAL A 92 -0.19 -15.31 0.77
C VAL A 92 -0.33 -13.80 0.56
N LEU A 93 -1.43 -13.35 -0.06
CA LEU A 93 -1.67 -11.94 -0.34
C LEU A 93 -1.81 -11.10 0.94
N TYR A 94 -2.55 -11.59 1.92
CA TYR A 94 -2.67 -10.93 3.22
C TYR A 94 -1.32 -10.81 3.94
N SER A 95 -0.49 -11.85 3.85
CA SER A 95 0.85 -11.82 4.45
C SER A 95 1.78 -10.84 3.73
N ALA A 96 1.71 -10.77 2.40
CA ALA A 96 2.44 -9.77 1.61
C ALA A 96 2.02 -8.34 1.99
N LEU A 97 0.72 -8.06 2.06
CA LEU A 97 0.18 -6.76 2.47
C LEU A 97 0.66 -6.36 3.87
N LYS A 98 0.62 -7.28 4.85
CA LYS A 98 1.15 -7.02 6.20
C LYS A 98 2.64 -6.68 6.20
N LYS A 99 3.43 -7.38 5.38
CA LYS A 99 4.87 -7.13 5.26
C LYS A 99 5.13 -5.73 4.71
N ILE A 100 4.47 -5.36 3.61
CA ILE A 100 4.62 -4.04 3.00
C ILE A 100 4.19 -2.93 3.96
N ARG A 101 3.06 -3.11 4.66
CA ARG A 101 2.60 -2.14 5.68
C ARG A 101 3.58 -2.00 6.84
N LYS A 102 4.25 -3.08 7.24
CA LYS A 102 5.30 -3.02 8.28
C LYS A 102 6.51 -2.20 7.80
N GLU A 103 7.01 -2.49 6.59
CA GLU A 103 8.12 -1.74 5.98
C GLU A 103 7.77 -0.25 5.82
N ALA A 104 6.54 0.03 5.39
CA ALA A 104 6.00 1.38 5.28
C ALA A 104 5.89 2.08 6.65
N ALA A 105 5.51 1.38 7.71
CA ALA A 105 5.42 1.97 9.05
C ALA A 105 6.79 2.32 9.63
N GLU A 106 7.83 1.53 9.32
CA GLU A 106 9.22 1.79 9.70
C GLU A 106 9.81 2.98 8.93
N THR A 107 9.46 3.12 7.64
CA THR A 107 10.00 4.18 6.78
C THR A 107 9.19 5.49 6.82
N CYS A 108 7.88 5.39 6.99
CA CYS A 108 6.92 6.48 7.06
C CYS A 108 6.33 6.55 8.48
N PRO A 109 7.10 7.03 9.49
CA PRO A 109 6.61 7.13 10.85
C PRO A 109 5.49 8.16 10.93
N MET A 110 4.55 7.91 11.84
CA MET A 110 3.52 8.90 12.17
C MET A 110 4.21 10.19 12.61
N VAL A 111 3.87 11.30 11.95
CA VAL A 111 4.20 12.62 12.48
C VAL A 111 3.36 12.79 13.74
N ARG A 112 3.93 12.45 14.91
CA ARG A 112 3.35 12.87 16.18
C ARG A 112 3.26 14.38 16.10
N ALA A 113 2.05 14.92 16.24
CA ALA A 113 1.87 16.35 16.36
C ALA A 113 2.82 16.84 17.46
N VAL A 114 3.89 17.54 17.07
CA VAL A 114 4.54 18.47 17.99
C VAL A 114 3.40 19.39 18.36
N THR A 115 2.92 19.28 19.61
CA THR A 115 1.97 20.24 20.18
C THR A 115 2.44 21.60 19.73
N GLN A 116 1.63 22.30 18.93
CA GLN A 116 1.97 23.60 18.40
C GLN A 116 2.54 24.41 19.56
N THR A 117 3.85 24.70 19.53
CA THR A 117 4.42 25.68 20.44
C THR A 117 3.59 26.94 20.24
N PRO A 118 2.96 27.49 21.29
CA PRO A 118 2.09 28.64 21.14
C PRO A 118 2.87 29.74 20.43
N ALA A 119 2.20 30.35 19.43
CA ALA A 119 2.74 31.35 18.52
C ALA A 119 3.74 32.26 19.23
N THR A 120 4.97 32.32 18.70
CA THR A 120 5.87 33.43 18.98
C THR A 120 5.13 34.71 18.67
N LYS A 121 4.83 35.47 19.72
CA LYS A 121 4.29 36.82 19.72
C LYS A 121 5.06 37.64 18.68
N VAL A 122 4.41 37.99 17.58
CA VAL A 122 4.89 39.06 16.69
C VAL A 122 4.58 40.35 17.43
N GLU A 123 5.59 40.93 18.07
CA GLU A 123 5.49 42.28 18.62
C GLU A 123 5.51 43.30 17.48
N HIS A 124 4.49 44.15 17.47
CA HIS A 124 4.42 45.39 16.68
C HIS A 124 5.08 46.53 17.45
#